data_AF-A0AA88ZN35-F1
#
_entry.id   AF-A0AA88ZN35-F1
#
_cell.length_a   1.000
_cell.length_b   1.000
_cell.length_c   1.000
_cell.angle_alpha   90.00
_cell.angle_beta   90.00
_cell.angle_gamma   90.00
#
_symmetry.space_group_name_H-M   'P 1'
#
loop_
_entity.id
_entity.type
_entity.pdbx_description
1 polymer ?
#
loop_
_entity_poly.entity_id
_entity_poly.type
_entity_poly.pdbx_seq_one_letter_code
_entity_poly.pdbx_strand_id
1 'polypeptide(L)'
;MPRINSSKYESEIIDAYEVDDQYDSFKKDKFKCPECNVQIQFNRGINAIDPHFKNWPKKSHLSNCEILKIHKQHNKGNNNDIEVLISTILPRAERLQKLNSIEKIRKARNRYFGKRSKQFLNSLTSISYEELKNLTIRTENKTTVKIIDLIMRQDEIINKLNSNDESFVCILKGYTTKAVEIGENIKIPMTFGGKYGNSQKFDLFIPSSYKSKNDKNINKIENKLIYCYGLPEKNEYGSKIDLFSITHQVAIIER
;
A
#
# COMPACT_ATOMS: atom_id res chain seq x y z
N MET A 1 7.98 15.33 18.66
CA MET A 1 9.35 14.79 18.49
C MET A 1 9.35 13.89 17.27
N PRO A 2 10.42 13.86 16.46
CA PRO A 2 10.49 13.01 15.28
C PRO A 2 10.18 11.55 15.62
N ARG A 3 9.16 11.00 14.96
CA ARG A 3 8.88 9.57 14.92
C ARG A 3 9.28 9.09 13.53
N ILE A 4 10.10 8.04 13.47
CA ILE A 4 10.60 7.48 12.21
C ILE A 4 10.49 5.96 12.23
N ASN A 5 10.22 5.37 11.07
CA ASN A 5 9.91 3.94 10.98
C ASN A 5 11.13 3.05 10.73
N SER A 6 12.33 3.62 10.60
CA SER A 6 13.56 2.83 10.43
C SER A 6 14.72 3.43 11.22
N SER A 7 15.66 2.56 11.61
CA SER A 7 16.89 2.87 12.33
C SER A 7 18.08 2.30 11.58
N LYS A 8 19.25 2.91 11.77
CA LYS A 8 20.52 2.22 11.53
C LYS A 8 20.83 1.37 12.74
N TYR A 9 21.08 0.08 12.52
CA TYR A 9 21.52 -0.86 13.54
C TYR A 9 22.81 -1.49 13.03
N GLU A 10 23.91 -1.21 13.73
CA GLU A 10 25.26 -1.57 13.28
C GLU A 10 25.55 -1.02 11.87
N SER A 11 25.70 -1.88 10.87
CA SER A 11 25.94 -1.52 9.46
C SER A 11 24.67 -1.47 8.60
N GLU A 12 23.52 -1.84 9.13
CA GLU A 12 22.30 -2.05 8.36
C GLU A 12 21.19 -1.07 8.72
N ILE A 13 20.21 -0.94 7.82
CA ILE A 13 18.98 -0.18 8.08
C ILE A 13 17.88 -1.20 8.34
N ILE A 14 17.30 -1.12 9.52
CA ILE A 14 16.24 -2.01 10.00
C ILE A 14 14.95 -1.23 10.22
N ASP A 15 13.81 -1.88 10.03
CA ASP A 15 12.50 -1.27 10.21
C ASP A 15 11.95 -1.51 11.63
N ALA A 16 11.14 -0.57 12.13
CA ALA A 16 10.58 -0.63 13.47
C ALA A 16 9.70 -1.88 13.67
N TYR A 17 8.99 -2.31 12.64
CA TYR A 17 8.19 -3.54 12.68
C TYR A 17 9.05 -4.81 12.79
N GLU A 18 10.22 -4.84 12.15
CA GLU A 18 11.16 -5.96 12.27
C GLU A 18 11.71 -6.08 13.70
N VAL A 19 12.02 -4.93 14.32
CA VAL A 19 12.37 -4.88 15.74
C VAL A 19 11.20 -5.28 16.62
N ASP A 20 9.95 -4.97 16.25
CA ASP A 20 8.79 -5.36 17.05
C ASP A 20 8.58 -6.87 17.07
N ASP A 21 8.63 -7.49 15.88
CA ASP A 21 8.48 -8.93 15.63
C ASP A 21 9.57 -9.77 16.34
N GLN A 22 10.78 -9.21 16.49
CA GLN A 22 11.94 -9.90 17.06
C GLN A 22 12.61 -9.11 18.19
N TYR A 23 11.83 -8.44 19.03
CA TYR A 23 12.33 -7.45 19.99
C TYR A 23 13.44 -7.92 20.93
N ASP A 24 13.38 -9.17 21.36
CA ASP A 24 14.39 -9.74 22.26
C ASP A 24 15.71 -10.05 21.54
N SER A 25 15.71 -10.09 20.21
CA SER A 25 16.92 -10.33 19.39
C SER A 25 17.76 -9.07 19.16
N PHE A 26 17.24 -7.88 19.49
CA PHE A 26 17.93 -6.60 19.22
C PHE A 26 18.48 -5.93 20.49
N LYS A 27 19.71 -5.39 20.38
CA LYS A 27 20.33 -4.59 21.43
C LYS A 27 19.83 -3.15 21.37
N LYS A 28 18.98 -2.77 22.34
CA LYS A 28 18.23 -1.50 22.35
C LYS A 28 19.10 -0.24 22.29
N ASP A 29 20.35 -0.32 22.76
CA ASP A 29 21.30 0.80 22.77
C ASP A 29 21.93 1.08 21.40
N LYS A 30 21.82 0.17 20.43
CA LYS A 30 22.52 0.24 19.14
C LYS A 30 21.77 1.01 18.05
N PHE A 31 20.50 1.35 18.27
CA PHE A 31 19.71 2.07 17.29
C PHE A 31 20.22 3.51 17.10
N LYS A 32 20.49 3.87 15.86
CA LYS A 32 20.97 5.19 15.45
C LYS A 32 20.13 5.76 14.32
N CYS A 33 20.00 7.08 14.28
CA CYS A 33 19.45 7.78 13.15
C CYS A 33 20.26 7.43 11.89
N PRO A 34 19.62 6.97 10.80
CA PRO A 34 20.30 6.66 9.55
C PRO A 34 21.06 7.83 8.94
N GLU A 35 20.59 9.06 9.17
CA GLU A 35 21.15 10.28 8.56
C GLU A 35 22.26 10.90 9.43
N CYS A 36 21.96 11.20 10.69
CA CYS A 36 22.90 11.91 11.56
C CYS A 36 23.59 11.02 12.59
N ASN A 37 23.40 9.70 12.53
CA ASN A 37 23.95 8.69 13.45
C ASN A 37 23.69 8.93 14.96
N VAL A 38 22.80 9.88 15.31
CA VAL A 38 22.42 10.11 16.70
C VAL A 38 21.70 8.90 17.26
N GLN A 39 21.92 8.57 18.51
CA GLN A 39 21.19 7.47 19.15
C GLN A 39 19.68 7.75 19.19
N ILE A 40 18.90 6.76 18.80
CA ILE A 40 17.44 6.76 18.85
C ILE A 40 16.97 5.53 19.63
N GLN A 41 15.73 5.52 20.08
CA GLN A 41 15.16 4.39 20.82
C GLN A 41 13.95 3.84 20.08
N PHE A 42 13.83 2.52 20.08
CA PHE A 42 12.61 1.85 19.65
C PHE A 42 11.48 2.05 20.66
N ASN A 43 10.26 2.23 20.16
CA ASN A 43 9.07 2.43 20.96
C ASN A 43 7.90 1.68 20.32
N ARG A 44 7.23 0.79 21.08
CA ARG A 44 6.05 0.04 20.64
C ARG A 44 4.76 0.86 20.61
N GLY A 45 4.81 2.14 21.02
CA GLY A 45 3.61 2.96 21.18
C GLY A 45 2.77 2.51 22.37
N ILE A 46 1.52 2.97 22.45
CA ILE A 46 0.63 2.69 23.60
C ILE A 46 0.03 1.28 23.50
N ASN A 47 -0.13 0.70 22.29
CA ASN A 47 -0.84 -0.56 22.06
C ASN A 47 -0.18 -1.52 21.03
N ALA A 48 1.15 -1.45 20.79
CA ALA A 48 1.85 -2.23 19.73
C ALA A 48 1.37 -2.01 18.27
N ILE A 49 0.42 -1.11 18.06
CA ILE A 49 -0.14 -0.79 16.73
C ILE A 49 0.74 0.23 15.96
N ASP A 50 1.68 0.88 16.66
CA ASP A 50 2.55 1.93 16.10
C ASP A 50 4.01 1.77 16.55
N PRO A 51 4.70 0.68 16.16
CA PRO A 51 6.13 0.55 16.43
C PRO A 51 6.90 1.60 15.61
N HIS A 52 7.65 2.45 16.31
CA HIS A 52 8.46 3.50 15.70
C HIS A 52 9.73 3.75 16.50
N PHE A 53 10.71 4.40 15.87
CA PHE A 53 11.84 4.97 16.59
C PHE A 53 11.56 6.43 16.92
N LYS A 54 11.96 6.82 18.12
CA LYS A 54 11.94 8.21 18.60
C LYS A 54 13.31 8.60 19.12
N ASN A 55 13.52 9.89 19.33
CA ASN A 55 14.74 10.38 19.97
C ASN A 55 15.02 9.64 21.27
N TRP A 56 16.29 9.30 21.50
CA TRP A 56 16.75 8.88 22.81
C TRP A 56 16.53 10.03 23.81
N PRO A 57 16.17 9.76 25.08
CA PRO A 57 15.94 10.83 26.05
C PRO A 57 17.12 11.80 26.12
N LYS A 58 16.82 13.11 26.07
CA LYS A 58 17.81 14.21 26.10
C LYS A 58 18.80 14.24 24.92
N LYS A 59 18.63 13.42 23.87
CA LYS A 59 19.44 13.49 22.65
C LYS A 59 18.59 13.96 21.47
N SER A 60 18.89 15.15 20.96
CA SER A 60 18.28 15.67 19.74
C SER A 60 19.11 15.28 18.52
N HIS A 61 18.45 15.14 17.37
CA HIS A 61 19.14 15.10 16.09
C HIS A 61 20.00 16.36 15.87
N LEU A 62 21.04 16.24 15.04
CA LEU A 62 21.82 17.37 14.58
C LEU A 62 20.93 18.37 13.84
N SER A 63 21.21 19.68 13.96
CA SER A 63 20.38 20.76 13.40
C SER A 63 20.20 20.67 11.89
N ASN A 64 21.18 20.13 11.18
CA ASN A 64 21.18 19.90 9.73
C ASN A 64 20.55 18.56 9.31
N CYS A 65 20.11 17.73 10.26
CA CYS A 65 19.54 16.43 9.97
C CYS A 65 18.25 16.56 9.14
N GLU A 66 18.21 15.87 8.00
CA GLU A 66 17.04 15.87 7.10
C GLU A 66 15.75 15.43 7.80
N ILE A 67 15.84 14.52 8.78
CA ILE A 67 14.69 14.08 9.59
C ILE A 67 14.05 15.25 10.35
N LEU A 68 14.83 16.20 10.87
CA LEU A 68 14.27 17.39 11.54
C LEU A 68 13.60 18.33 10.56
N LYS A 69 14.19 18.52 9.37
CA LYS A 69 13.62 19.38 8.32
C LYS A 69 12.27 18.84 7.85
N ILE A 70 12.19 17.53 7.63
CA ILE A 70 10.97 16.84 7.18
C ILE A 70 9.89 16.87 8.27
N HIS A 71 10.21 16.54 9.51
CA HIS A 71 9.25 16.57 10.62
C HIS A 71 8.61 17.97 10.81
N LYS A 72 9.39 19.05 10.65
CA LYS A 72 8.86 20.43 10.72
C LYS A 72 7.86 20.75 9.60
N GLN A 73 7.98 20.11 8.43
CA GLN A 73 7.05 20.30 7.31
C GLN A 73 5.74 19.53 7.53
N HIS A 74 5.79 18.33 8.10
CA HIS A 74 4.61 17.51 8.37
C HIS A 74 3.69 18.08 9.48
N ASN A 75 4.26 18.74 10.49
CA ASN A 75 3.47 19.35 11.58
C ASN A 75 2.60 20.56 11.15
N LYS A 76 2.65 21.00 9.88
CA LYS A 76 1.82 22.11 9.38
C LYS A 76 0.46 21.71 8.80
N GLY A 77 0.12 20.42 8.73
CA GLY A 77 -1.15 19.94 8.16
C GLY A 77 -1.96 19.11 9.16
N ASN A 78 -3.25 19.42 9.30
CA ASN A 78 -4.20 18.73 10.16
C ASN A 78 -4.21 17.21 9.92
N ASN A 79 -4.09 16.46 11.02
CA ASN A 79 -4.26 15.02 11.14
C ASN A 79 -5.55 14.52 10.50
N ASN A 80 -5.51 13.32 9.91
CA ASN A 80 -6.65 12.42 9.85
C ASN A 80 -6.14 10.98 9.95
N ASP A 81 -6.01 10.55 11.20
CA ASP A 81 -5.56 9.26 11.72
C ASP A 81 -6.45 8.05 11.31
N ILE A 82 -7.04 8.08 10.11
CA ILE A 82 -7.94 7.04 9.54
C ILE A 82 -7.31 6.33 8.31
N GLU A 83 -6.30 6.92 7.65
CA GLU A 83 -5.58 6.27 6.52
C GLU A 83 -4.78 5.01 6.95
N VAL A 84 -4.49 4.86 8.25
CA VAL A 84 -3.63 3.83 8.84
C VAL A 84 -4.31 2.45 8.95
N LEU A 85 -5.64 2.38 9.00
CA LEU A 85 -6.38 1.11 9.17
C LEU A 85 -6.66 0.36 7.86
N ILE A 86 -6.43 0.99 6.71
CA ILE A 86 -6.68 0.40 5.37
C ILE A 86 -5.36 0.07 4.64
N SER A 87 -4.21 0.40 5.22
CA SER A 87 -2.89 0.00 4.69
C SER A 87 -2.53 -1.47 4.89
N THR A 88 -3.44 -2.29 5.41
CA THR A 88 -3.23 -3.70 5.79
C THR A 88 -3.61 -4.72 4.73
N ILE A 89 -3.68 -4.35 3.45
CA ILE A 89 -3.85 -5.34 2.38
C ILE A 89 -2.71 -5.26 1.35
N LEU A 90 -1.69 -4.41 1.52
CA LEU A 90 -0.39 -4.58 0.84
C LEU A 90 0.78 -4.06 1.71
N PRO A 91 1.12 -4.64 2.88
CA PRO A 91 2.25 -4.18 3.65
C PRO A 91 3.47 -5.11 3.57
N ARG A 92 3.87 -5.67 2.41
CA ARG A 92 5.14 -6.46 2.34
C ARG A 92 5.87 -6.63 1.00
N ALA A 93 5.48 -5.95 -0.07
CA ALA A 93 6.22 -5.94 -1.35
C ALA A 93 7.63 -5.34 -1.24
N GLU A 94 8.59 -6.14 -0.77
CA GLU A 94 10.00 -5.80 -0.73
C GLU A 94 10.58 -5.80 -2.15
N ARG A 95 11.07 -4.64 -2.61
CA ARG A 95 11.72 -4.49 -3.92
C ARG A 95 13.11 -5.12 -3.87
N LEU A 96 13.34 -6.16 -4.66
CA LEU A 96 14.59 -6.95 -4.64
C LEU A 96 15.79 -6.29 -5.37
N GLN A 97 15.59 -5.20 -6.12
CA GLN A 97 16.66 -4.52 -6.86
C GLN A 97 17.14 -3.21 -6.19
N LYS A 98 18.46 -3.00 -6.17
CA LYS A 98 19.12 -1.79 -5.64
C LYS A 98 18.95 -0.60 -6.60
N LEU A 99 18.75 0.60 -6.03
CA LEU A 99 18.49 1.88 -6.73
C LEU A 99 19.68 2.85 -6.58
N ASN A 100 19.77 3.85 -7.48
CA ASN A 100 20.91 4.78 -7.63
C ASN A 100 20.84 5.99 -6.66
N SER A 101 21.91 6.79 -6.59
CA SER A 101 22.23 7.72 -5.48
C SER A 101 21.28 8.92 -5.32
N ILE A 102 20.78 9.55 -6.39
CA ILE A 102 19.83 10.69 -6.32
C ILE A 102 18.46 10.24 -5.79
N GLU A 103 18.08 8.98 -6.04
CA GLU A 103 16.87 8.39 -5.49
C GLU A 103 16.96 8.20 -3.98
N LYS A 104 18.17 8.14 -3.37
CA LYS A 104 18.34 7.95 -1.90
C LYS A 104 17.73 9.08 -1.07
N ILE A 105 17.78 10.33 -1.55
CA ILE A 105 17.21 11.50 -0.84
C ILE A 105 15.67 11.44 -0.87
N ARG A 106 15.09 11.07 -2.02
CA ARG A 106 13.64 10.84 -2.15
C ARG A 106 13.19 9.61 -1.34
N LYS A 107 14.07 8.60 -1.24
CA LYS A 107 13.91 7.39 -0.42
C LYS A 107 13.95 7.67 1.07
N ALA A 108 14.76 8.61 1.56
CA ALA A 108 14.75 9.01 2.97
C ALA A 108 13.36 9.54 3.37
N ARG A 109 12.77 10.42 2.56
CA ARG A 109 11.41 10.93 2.80
C ARG A 109 10.35 9.80 2.81
N ASN A 110 10.43 8.89 1.84
CA ASN A 110 9.50 7.75 1.70
C ASN A 110 9.72 6.61 2.71
N ARG A 111 10.95 6.45 3.23
CA ARG A 111 11.35 5.44 4.21
C ARG A 111 11.02 5.87 5.64
N TYR A 112 11.08 7.18 5.92
CA TYR A 112 11.01 7.69 7.29
C TYR A 112 9.67 8.36 7.67
N PHE A 113 8.78 8.73 6.71
CA PHE A 113 7.58 9.56 7.01
C PHE A 113 6.22 9.20 6.31
N GLY A 114 6.07 8.07 5.60
CA GLY A 114 4.75 7.45 5.28
C GLY A 114 4.12 7.62 3.86
N LYS A 115 3.05 6.81 3.60
CA LYS A 115 2.19 6.57 2.38
C LYS A 115 2.65 5.50 1.35
N ARG A 116 2.53 4.20 1.66
CA ARG A 116 2.98 3.11 0.75
C ARG A 116 1.94 2.55 -0.25
N SER A 117 0.64 2.48 0.06
CA SER A 117 -0.32 1.74 -0.80
C SER A 117 -0.64 2.47 -2.12
N LYS A 118 -1.02 3.75 -2.07
CA LYS A 118 -1.34 4.55 -3.26
C LYS A 118 -0.12 4.78 -4.18
N GLN A 119 1.08 4.86 -3.59
CA GLN A 119 2.32 5.02 -4.37
C GLN A 119 2.62 3.78 -5.20
N PHE A 120 2.32 2.57 -4.70
CA PHE A 120 2.62 1.34 -5.41
C PHE A 120 1.79 1.22 -6.70
N LEU A 121 0.46 1.28 -6.63
CA LEU A 121 -0.39 1.15 -7.83
C LEU A 121 -0.15 2.29 -8.84
N ASN A 122 0.01 3.53 -8.37
CA ASN A 122 0.36 4.64 -9.25
C ASN A 122 1.77 4.50 -9.84
N SER A 123 2.72 3.87 -9.16
CA SER A 123 4.04 3.61 -9.75
C SER A 123 3.95 2.62 -10.91
N LEU A 124 3.05 1.64 -10.85
CA LEU A 124 2.84 0.66 -11.92
C LEU A 124 2.40 1.33 -13.23
N THR A 125 1.72 2.48 -13.19
CA THR A 125 1.30 3.19 -14.40
C THR A 125 2.47 3.89 -15.11
N SER A 126 3.57 4.13 -14.40
CA SER A 126 4.77 4.81 -14.93
C SER A 126 5.90 3.87 -15.35
N ILE A 127 5.79 2.57 -15.03
CA ILE A 127 6.81 1.57 -15.34
C ILE A 127 6.54 1.00 -16.73
N SER A 128 7.58 0.82 -17.53
CA SER A 128 7.46 0.23 -18.86
C SER A 128 6.99 -1.23 -18.79
N TYR A 129 6.35 -1.73 -19.84
CA TYR A 129 5.88 -3.13 -19.87
C TYR A 129 7.03 -4.14 -19.69
N GLU A 130 8.20 -3.87 -20.29
CA GLU A 130 9.37 -4.73 -20.15
C GLU A 130 9.90 -4.77 -18.72
N GLU A 131 9.93 -3.61 -18.05
CA GLU A 131 10.29 -3.54 -16.63
C GLU A 131 9.26 -4.27 -15.76
N LEU A 132 7.95 -4.08 -16.00
CA LEU A 132 6.88 -4.77 -15.27
C LEU A 132 6.97 -6.30 -15.38
N LYS A 133 7.35 -6.82 -16.56
CA LYS A 133 7.51 -8.26 -16.82
C LYS A 133 8.61 -8.90 -15.97
N ASN A 134 9.66 -8.12 -15.67
CA ASN A 134 10.82 -8.58 -14.92
C ASN A 134 10.77 -8.22 -13.44
N LEU A 135 9.85 -7.33 -13.05
CA LEU A 135 9.75 -6.83 -11.68
C LEU A 135 9.11 -7.88 -10.76
N THR A 136 9.87 -8.28 -9.73
CA THR A 136 9.42 -9.18 -8.68
C THR A 136 9.17 -8.44 -7.37
N ILE A 137 8.17 -8.90 -6.64
CA ILE A 137 7.85 -8.45 -5.29
C ILE A 137 7.71 -9.61 -4.35
N ARG A 138 7.95 -9.35 -3.07
CA ARG A 138 7.67 -10.29 -1.99
C ARG A 138 6.27 -10.07 -1.44
N THR A 139 5.40 -11.06 -1.44
CA THR A 139 4.05 -10.93 -0.86
C THR A 139 4.07 -11.10 0.67
N GLU A 140 2.92 -10.88 1.31
CA GLU A 140 2.78 -10.94 2.77
C GLU A 140 3.14 -12.30 3.39
N ASN A 141 2.84 -13.37 2.67
CA ASN A 141 3.23 -14.75 2.96
C ASN A 141 4.71 -15.06 2.61
N LYS A 142 5.54 -14.03 2.36
CA LYS A 142 6.96 -14.10 2.03
C LYS A 142 7.31 -14.77 0.69
N THR A 143 6.32 -15.11 -0.14
CA THR A 143 6.56 -15.66 -1.47
C THR A 143 7.01 -14.58 -2.45
N THR A 144 7.96 -14.91 -3.32
CA THR A 144 8.38 -14.00 -4.39
C THR A 144 7.52 -14.26 -5.62
N VAL A 145 6.86 -13.23 -6.12
CA VAL A 145 6.00 -13.30 -7.30
C VAL A 145 6.39 -12.19 -8.28
N LYS A 146 6.20 -12.42 -9.58
CA LYS A 146 6.31 -11.32 -10.55
C LYS A 146 5.06 -10.46 -10.44
N ILE A 147 5.22 -9.15 -10.54
CA ILE A 147 4.08 -8.22 -10.51
C ILE A 147 3.10 -8.53 -11.65
N ILE A 148 3.61 -8.91 -12.82
CA ILE A 148 2.77 -9.24 -13.95
C ILE A 148 1.82 -10.41 -13.67
N ASP A 149 2.21 -11.35 -12.81
CA ASP A 149 1.39 -12.50 -12.42
C ASP A 149 0.25 -12.11 -11.45
N LEU A 150 0.35 -10.94 -10.82
CA LEU A 150 -0.69 -10.37 -9.97
C LEU A 150 -1.64 -9.46 -10.75
N ILE A 151 -1.19 -8.87 -11.86
CA ILE A 151 -2.01 -7.99 -12.69
C ILE A 151 -2.89 -8.85 -13.59
N MET A 152 -4.18 -8.91 -13.28
CA MET A 152 -5.13 -9.80 -13.94
C MET A 152 -6.33 -9.03 -14.50
N ARG A 153 -6.91 -9.54 -15.59
CA ARG A 153 -8.22 -9.13 -16.12
C ARG A 153 -9.34 -9.90 -15.43
N GLN A 154 -10.57 -9.43 -15.63
CA GLN A 154 -11.78 -10.00 -15.03
C GLN A 154 -11.91 -11.51 -15.26
N ASP A 155 -11.84 -11.95 -16.53
CA ASP A 155 -12.01 -13.37 -16.87
C ASP A 155 -10.90 -14.25 -16.27
N GLU A 156 -9.66 -13.76 -16.20
CA GLU A 156 -8.55 -14.48 -15.58
C GLU A 156 -8.78 -14.68 -14.07
N ILE A 157 -9.28 -13.63 -13.40
CA ILE A 157 -9.62 -13.70 -11.97
C ILE A 157 -10.75 -14.70 -11.75
N ILE A 158 -11.81 -14.65 -12.56
CA ILE A 158 -12.97 -15.53 -12.41
C ILE A 158 -12.60 -16.99 -12.67
N ASN A 159 -11.81 -17.26 -13.72
CA ASN A 159 -11.34 -18.62 -14.00
C ASN A 159 -10.51 -19.19 -12.85
N LYS A 160 -9.67 -18.36 -12.24
CA LYS A 160 -8.87 -18.76 -11.08
C LYS A 160 -9.73 -18.98 -9.83
N LEU A 161 -10.72 -18.12 -9.57
CA LEU A 161 -11.71 -18.32 -8.51
C LEU A 161 -12.53 -19.60 -8.71
N ASN A 162 -12.85 -19.96 -9.96
CA ASN A 162 -13.57 -21.20 -10.28
C ASN A 162 -12.73 -22.46 -10.11
N SER A 163 -11.39 -22.33 -10.15
CA SER A 163 -10.48 -23.47 -10.11
C SER A 163 -9.98 -23.80 -8.70
N ASN A 164 -9.85 -22.80 -7.82
CA ASN A 164 -9.21 -22.97 -6.51
C ASN A 164 -10.14 -22.74 -5.30
N ASP A 165 -11.37 -22.23 -5.47
CA ASP A 165 -12.35 -21.83 -4.42
C ASP A 165 -11.81 -20.93 -3.27
N GLU A 166 -10.52 -20.63 -3.22
CA GLU A 166 -9.87 -19.75 -2.26
C GLU A 166 -9.69 -18.34 -2.82
N SER A 167 -9.89 -17.34 -1.96
CA SER A 167 -9.55 -15.94 -2.25
C SER A 167 -8.04 -15.79 -2.39
N PHE A 168 -7.59 -14.98 -3.35
CA PHE A 168 -6.16 -14.77 -3.60
C PHE A 168 -5.84 -13.29 -3.84
N VAL A 169 -4.59 -12.90 -3.61
CA VAL A 169 -4.17 -11.53 -3.87
C VAL A 169 -4.07 -11.24 -5.37
N CYS A 170 -4.70 -10.17 -5.84
CA CYS A 170 -4.57 -9.70 -7.23
C CYS A 170 -4.64 -8.18 -7.39
N ILE A 171 -4.22 -7.71 -8.57
CA ILE A 171 -4.41 -6.35 -9.07
C ILE A 171 -5.29 -6.46 -10.31
N LEU A 172 -6.58 -6.18 -10.15
CA LEU A 172 -7.51 -6.12 -11.26
C LEU A 172 -7.17 -4.93 -12.17
N LYS A 173 -6.97 -5.20 -13.45
CA LYS A 173 -6.91 -4.19 -14.51
C LYS A 173 -8.20 -4.21 -15.32
N GLY A 174 -8.96 -3.12 -15.33
CA GLY A 174 -10.18 -3.06 -16.14
C GLY A 174 -10.85 -1.71 -16.15
N TYR A 175 -11.87 -1.58 -16.98
CA TYR A 175 -12.72 -0.40 -17.03
C TYR A 175 -13.92 -0.56 -16.12
N THR A 176 -14.16 0.45 -15.29
CA THR A 176 -15.38 0.59 -14.51
C THR A 176 -16.49 1.21 -15.34
N THR A 177 -17.72 1.09 -14.85
CA THR A 177 -18.90 1.80 -15.33
C THR A 177 -19.49 2.63 -14.19
N LYS A 178 -20.69 3.17 -14.37
CA LYS A 178 -21.37 3.99 -13.37
C LYS A 178 -21.71 3.18 -12.11
N ALA A 179 -21.50 3.76 -10.95
CA ALA A 179 -21.87 3.16 -9.67
C ALA A 179 -23.39 3.03 -9.55
N VAL A 180 -23.83 1.98 -8.85
CA VAL A 180 -25.22 1.63 -8.60
C VAL A 180 -25.38 1.34 -7.12
N GLU A 181 -26.37 1.94 -6.47
CA GLU A 181 -26.72 1.60 -5.09
C GLU A 181 -27.52 0.29 -5.05
N ILE A 182 -27.16 -0.59 -4.11
CA ILE A 182 -27.85 -1.87 -3.88
C ILE A 182 -28.09 -2.01 -2.38
N GLY A 183 -29.33 -1.74 -1.97
CA GLY A 183 -29.64 -1.55 -0.55
C GLY A 183 -28.79 -0.40 0.03
N GLU A 184 -28.06 -0.68 1.10
CA GLU A 184 -27.14 0.30 1.71
C GLU A 184 -25.72 0.27 1.13
N ASN A 185 -25.45 -0.67 0.21
CA ASN A 185 -24.13 -0.86 -0.38
C ASN A 185 -24.01 -0.14 -1.73
N ILE A 186 -22.78 0.01 -2.23
CA ILE A 186 -22.53 0.53 -3.57
C ILE A 186 -21.81 -0.51 -4.40
N LYS A 187 -22.32 -0.73 -5.61
CA LYS A 187 -21.73 -1.59 -6.62
C LYS A 187 -21.19 -0.74 -7.76
N ILE A 188 -19.96 -0.99 -8.19
CA ILE A 188 -19.33 -0.33 -9.34
C ILE A 188 -19.00 -1.43 -10.35
N PRO A 189 -19.86 -1.64 -11.37
CA PRO A 189 -19.68 -2.72 -12.31
C PRO A 189 -18.49 -2.47 -13.23
N MET A 190 -17.78 -3.54 -13.57
CA MET A 190 -16.76 -3.52 -14.61
C MET A 190 -17.39 -3.74 -15.99
N THR A 191 -16.75 -3.24 -17.05
CA THR A 191 -17.20 -3.46 -18.43
C THR A 191 -17.15 -4.94 -18.81
N PHE A 192 -18.22 -5.45 -19.42
CA PHE A 192 -18.32 -6.83 -19.92
C PHE A 192 -19.02 -6.87 -21.29
N GLY A 193 -18.82 -7.96 -22.03
CA GLY A 193 -19.35 -8.17 -23.38
C GLY A 193 -18.29 -8.11 -24.48
N GLY A 194 -18.62 -8.64 -25.67
CA GLY A 194 -17.67 -8.88 -26.77
C GLY A 194 -16.87 -7.66 -27.23
N LYS A 195 -17.43 -6.45 -27.13
CA LYS A 195 -16.74 -5.18 -27.43
C LYS A 195 -15.58 -4.87 -26.47
N TYR A 196 -15.64 -5.38 -25.24
CA TYR A 196 -14.68 -5.08 -24.17
C TYR A 196 -13.73 -6.25 -23.89
N GLY A 197 -13.96 -7.41 -24.52
CA GLY A 197 -13.08 -8.59 -24.40
C GLY A 197 -13.17 -9.31 -23.05
N ASN A 198 -14.20 -9.03 -22.24
CA ASN A 198 -14.52 -9.78 -21.02
C ASN A 198 -15.86 -10.49 -21.21
N SER A 199 -15.91 -11.78 -20.88
CA SER A 199 -17.09 -12.63 -21.08
C SER A 199 -18.04 -12.62 -19.88
N GLN A 200 -17.54 -12.30 -18.69
CA GLN A 200 -18.29 -12.44 -17.44
C GLN A 200 -18.40 -11.12 -16.66
N LYS A 201 -19.48 -11.01 -15.88
CA LYS A 201 -19.70 -9.85 -15.00
C LYS A 201 -18.73 -9.90 -13.82
N PHE A 202 -18.20 -8.74 -13.47
CA PHE A 202 -17.34 -8.56 -12.31
C PHE A 202 -17.64 -7.19 -11.72
N ASP A 203 -17.72 -7.10 -10.40
CA ASP A 203 -18.12 -5.87 -9.72
C ASP A 203 -17.07 -5.45 -8.68
N LEU A 204 -16.85 -4.15 -8.51
CA LEU A 204 -16.22 -3.62 -7.31
C LEU A 204 -17.33 -3.27 -6.32
N PHE A 205 -17.18 -3.68 -5.07
CA PHE A 205 -18.26 -3.58 -4.09
C PHE A 205 -17.81 -2.78 -2.87
N ILE A 206 -18.55 -1.74 -2.50
CA ILE A 206 -18.30 -0.93 -1.30
C ILE A 206 -19.38 -1.29 -0.28
N PRO A 207 -19.02 -1.96 0.83
CA PRO A 207 -19.96 -2.24 1.91
C PRO A 207 -20.49 -0.95 2.53
N SER A 208 -21.72 -0.98 3.06
CA SER A 208 -22.41 0.18 3.66
C SER A 208 -21.56 0.91 4.70
N SER A 209 -20.83 0.15 5.53
CA SER A 209 -19.91 0.66 6.55
C SER A 209 -18.74 1.49 6.01
N TYR A 210 -18.46 1.41 4.70
CA TYR A 210 -17.39 2.15 4.02
C TYR A 210 -17.91 3.16 2.99
N LYS A 211 -19.22 3.28 2.80
CA LYS A 211 -19.85 4.21 1.84
C LYS A 211 -19.43 5.66 2.12
N SER A 212 -19.65 6.15 3.33
CA SER A 212 -19.34 7.54 3.73
C SER A 212 -17.86 7.93 3.54
N LYS A 213 -16.94 6.98 3.68
CA LYS A 213 -15.50 7.19 3.45
C LYS A 213 -15.16 7.35 1.97
N ASN A 214 -16.00 6.81 1.08
CA ASN A 214 -15.76 6.75 -0.34
C ASN A 214 -16.64 7.70 -1.16
N ASP A 215 -17.73 8.25 -0.61
CA ASP A 215 -18.70 9.09 -1.33
C ASP A 215 -18.08 10.15 -2.25
N LYS A 216 -17.06 10.88 -1.76
CA LYS A 216 -16.39 11.95 -2.53
C LYS A 216 -15.47 11.44 -3.66
N ASN A 217 -15.21 10.14 -3.72
CA ASN A 217 -14.23 9.52 -4.61
C ASN A 217 -14.86 8.54 -5.61
N ILE A 218 -16.12 8.12 -5.43
CA ILE A 218 -16.81 7.18 -6.33
C ILE A 218 -16.82 7.72 -7.76
N ASN A 219 -17.30 8.94 -7.95
CA ASN A 219 -17.37 9.58 -9.27
C ASN A 219 -16.01 9.72 -9.96
N LYS A 220 -14.90 9.69 -9.21
CA LYS A 220 -13.55 9.80 -9.80
C LYS A 220 -13.13 8.53 -10.53
N ILE A 221 -13.68 7.39 -10.12
CA ILE A 221 -13.34 6.10 -10.70
C ILE A 221 -14.41 5.57 -11.65
N GLU A 222 -15.55 6.24 -11.82
CA GLU A 222 -16.58 5.84 -12.79
C GLU A 222 -16.10 6.04 -14.23
N ASN A 223 -16.38 5.07 -15.10
CA ASN A 223 -16.01 5.11 -16.52
C ASN A 223 -14.51 5.33 -16.74
N LYS A 224 -13.67 4.76 -15.87
CA LYS A 224 -12.20 4.89 -15.91
C LYS A 224 -11.55 3.52 -16.09
N LEU A 225 -10.41 3.51 -16.77
CA LEU A 225 -9.46 2.40 -16.70
C LEU A 225 -8.73 2.50 -15.38
N ILE A 226 -8.73 1.42 -14.61
CA ILE A 226 -8.11 1.39 -13.29
C ILE A 226 -7.19 0.18 -13.11
N TYR A 227 -6.26 0.32 -12.17
CA TYR A 227 -5.75 -0.78 -11.38
C TYR A 227 -6.45 -0.78 -10.02
N CYS A 228 -7.03 -1.92 -9.63
CA CYS A 228 -7.67 -2.13 -8.35
C CYS A 228 -7.03 -3.30 -7.62
N TYR A 229 -6.46 -3.03 -6.45
CA TYR A 229 -5.90 -4.07 -5.60
C TYR A 229 -6.98 -4.64 -4.66
N GLY A 230 -7.03 -5.97 -4.54
CA GLY A 230 -7.87 -6.62 -3.54
C GLY A 230 -7.85 -8.14 -3.61
N LEU A 231 -8.70 -8.72 -2.77
CA LEU A 231 -9.01 -10.14 -2.74
C LEU A 231 -10.32 -10.33 -3.51
N PRO A 232 -10.33 -11.09 -4.62
CA PRO A 232 -11.54 -11.41 -5.33
C PRO A 232 -12.26 -12.54 -4.61
N GLU A 233 -13.58 -12.50 -4.64
CA GLU A 233 -14.44 -13.49 -4.02
C GLU A 233 -15.73 -13.67 -4.83
N LYS A 234 -16.47 -14.74 -4.55
CA LYS A 234 -17.81 -14.94 -5.10
C LYS A 234 -18.85 -14.64 -4.03
N ASN A 235 -19.89 -13.91 -4.41
CA ASN A 235 -21.10 -13.78 -3.62
C ASN A 235 -22.32 -14.19 -4.45
N GLU A 236 -23.49 -14.08 -3.83
CA GLU A 236 -24.81 -14.33 -4.43
C GLU A 236 -25.11 -13.47 -5.68
N TYR A 237 -24.34 -12.40 -5.92
CA TYR A 237 -24.50 -11.49 -7.07
C TYR A 237 -23.44 -11.69 -8.17
N GLY A 238 -22.45 -12.55 -7.94
CA GLY A 238 -21.36 -12.86 -8.88
C GLY A 238 -19.97 -12.71 -8.28
N SER A 239 -18.97 -12.52 -9.13
CA SER A 239 -17.58 -12.32 -8.71
C SER A 239 -17.31 -10.85 -8.40
N LYS A 240 -16.69 -10.55 -7.27
CA LYS A 240 -16.42 -9.18 -6.82
C LYS A 240 -15.04 -8.99 -6.18
N ILE A 241 -14.63 -7.74 -6.04
CA ILE A 241 -13.59 -7.29 -5.10
C ILE A 241 -14.21 -6.24 -4.18
N ASP A 242 -14.00 -6.38 -2.87
CA ASP A 242 -14.39 -5.35 -1.91
C ASP A 242 -13.46 -4.14 -1.92
N LEU A 243 -14.07 -2.96 -1.99
CA LEU A 243 -13.47 -1.65 -1.95
C LEU A 243 -13.79 -0.99 -0.61
N PHE A 244 -12.83 -1.03 0.30
CA PHE A 244 -12.87 -0.31 1.56
C PHE A 244 -12.40 1.14 1.41
N SER A 245 -11.49 1.40 0.46
CA SER A 245 -11.03 2.75 0.16
C SER A 245 -10.54 2.90 -1.28
N ILE A 246 -11.30 3.64 -2.09
CA ILE A 246 -10.93 4.05 -3.44
C ILE A 246 -9.55 4.72 -3.46
N THR A 247 -9.29 5.62 -2.52
CA THR A 247 -8.02 6.37 -2.44
C THR A 247 -6.78 5.47 -2.34
N HIS A 248 -6.91 4.26 -1.79
CA HIS A 248 -5.79 3.38 -1.44
C HIS A 248 -5.74 2.12 -2.29
N GLN A 249 -6.90 1.60 -2.70
CA GLN A 249 -7.02 0.38 -3.48
C GLN A 249 -7.06 0.65 -4.99
N VAL A 250 -7.32 1.88 -5.43
CA VAL A 250 -7.52 2.20 -6.84
C VAL A 250 -6.49 3.22 -7.34
N ALA A 251 -5.87 2.90 -8.48
CA ALA A 251 -5.12 3.83 -9.31
C ALA A 251 -5.83 4.00 -10.65
N ILE A 252 -6.02 5.25 -11.07
CA ILE A 252 -6.61 5.57 -12.39
C ILE A 252 -5.47 5.57 -13.42
N ILE A 253 -5.66 4.84 -14.52
CA ILE A 253 -4.72 4.81 -15.63
C ILE A 253 -5.14 5.90 -16.61
N GLU A 254 -4.50 7.06 -16.51
CA GLU A 254 -4.66 8.15 -17.47
C GLU A 254 -3.92 7.79 -18.77
N ARG A 255 -4.60 7.93 -19.90
CA ARG A 255 -4.03 7.78 -21.25
C ARG A 255 -3.69 9.15 -21.81
#